data_AF-A0A5N8Y0B6-F1
#
_entry.id   AF-A0A5N8Y0B6-F1
#
_cell.length_a   1.000
_cell.length_b   1.000
_cell.length_c   1.000
_cell.angle_alpha   90.00
_cell.angle_beta   90.00
_cell.angle_gamma   90.00
#
_symmetry.space_group_name_H-M   'P 1'
#
loop_
_entity.id
_entity.type
_entity.pdbx_description
1 polymer ?
#
loop_
_entity_poly.entity_id
_entity_poly.type
_entity_poly.pdbx_seq_one_letter_code
_entity_poly.pdbx_strand_id
1 'polypeptide(L)'
;CIRDSDIPALVVEFDNEAGARAITGHLLSAGHRRIVFLGGLPGNTALDARVAGYRAALAEHGLPAEAAHVVDCGLGRAAGHRGMTELLKATREFTAVFAGDDMVAAGALRAIADAGLRVPYDISVVGYNDIPLAEDFNPPLTTVRTPAEELGRAAVRIALRDPDHTAGAHHLLGTHIVVRDSVQPPPN
;
A
#
# COMPACT_ATOMS: atom_id res chain seq x y z
N CYS A 1 -7.82 2.31 11.40
CA CYS A 1 -8.78 2.81 12.41
C CYS A 1 -9.67 3.89 11.80
N ILE A 2 -10.88 4.12 12.29
CA ILE A 2 -11.67 5.30 11.92
C ILE A 2 -11.15 6.45 12.81
N ARG A 3 -10.73 7.58 12.22
CA ARG A 3 -10.28 8.74 13.01
C ARG A 3 -11.51 9.44 13.57
N ASP A 4 -11.65 9.43 14.88
CA ASP A 4 -12.41 10.46 15.58
C ASP A 4 -11.37 11.43 16.16
N SER A 5 -11.33 12.64 15.61
CA SER A 5 -10.27 13.63 15.90
C SER A 5 -10.49 14.36 17.23
N ASP A 6 -11.66 14.15 17.86
CA ASP A 6 -12.09 14.85 19.06
C ASP A 6 -11.88 14.01 20.34
N ILE A 7 -11.36 12.79 20.22
CA ILE A 7 -11.00 11.96 21.37
C ILE A 7 -9.51 12.16 21.67
N PRO A 8 -9.13 12.73 22.83
CA PRO A 8 -7.74 12.78 23.23
C PRO A 8 -7.22 11.35 23.44
N ALA A 9 -6.60 10.83 22.40
CA ALA A 9 -6.03 9.49 22.36
C ALA A 9 -4.53 9.59 22.16
N LEU A 10 -3.82 8.70 22.84
CA LEU A 10 -2.43 8.42 22.50
C LEU A 10 -2.40 7.52 21.27
N VAL A 11 -1.62 7.89 20.27
CA VAL A 11 -1.53 7.16 19.00
C VAL A 11 -0.09 6.76 18.74
N VAL A 12 0.12 5.48 18.44
CA VAL A 12 1.34 4.95 17.85
C VAL A 12 0.94 4.35 16.51
N GLU A 13 1.48 4.88 15.41
CA GLU A 13 1.15 4.42 14.07
C GLU A 13 2.38 4.40 13.16
N PHE A 14 2.26 3.68 12.04
CA PHE A 14 3.28 3.71 10.99
C PHE A 14 3.12 4.98 10.15
N ASP A 15 4.22 5.49 9.62
CA ASP A 15 4.20 6.52 8.60
C ASP A 15 3.72 5.94 7.25
N ASN A 16 2.40 5.74 7.18
CA ASN A 16 1.70 5.11 6.08
C ASN A 16 1.84 5.93 4.78
N GLU A 17 1.77 7.26 4.92
CA GLU A 17 1.90 8.21 3.83
C GLU A 17 3.31 8.19 3.25
N ALA A 18 4.36 8.30 4.08
CA ALA A 18 5.73 8.27 3.59
C ALA A 18 6.07 6.92 2.93
N GLY A 19 5.63 5.79 3.51
CA GLY A 19 5.87 4.48 2.90
C GLY A 19 5.16 4.31 1.55
N ALA A 20 3.92 4.79 1.44
CA ALA A 20 3.16 4.73 0.19
C ALA A 20 3.74 5.64 -0.89
N ARG A 21 4.20 6.83 -0.49
CA ARG A 21 4.93 7.74 -1.36
C ARG A 21 6.20 7.09 -1.88
N ALA A 22 6.98 6.48 -0.99
CA ALA A 22 8.23 5.82 -1.36
C ALA A 22 8.00 4.68 -2.36
N ILE A 23 7.05 3.77 -2.12
CA ILE A 23 6.84 2.63 -3.02
C ILE A 23 6.20 3.03 -4.36
N THR A 24 5.38 4.09 -4.37
CA THR A 24 4.90 4.69 -5.62
C THR A 24 6.05 5.35 -6.38
N GLY A 25 6.94 6.06 -5.69
CA GLY A 25 8.18 6.61 -6.26
C GLY A 25 9.09 5.53 -6.87
N HIS A 26 9.16 4.35 -6.25
CA HIS A 26 9.88 3.20 -6.83
C HIS A 26 9.28 2.76 -8.17
N LEU A 27 7.95 2.63 -8.28
CA LEU A 27 7.28 2.34 -9.55
C LEU A 27 7.51 3.43 -10.60
N LEU A 28 7.43 4.70 -10.21
CA LEU A 28 7.65 5.85 -11.08
C LEU A 28 9.10 5.92 -11.59
N SER A 29 10.06 5.54 -10.75
CA SER A 29 11.49 5.44 -11.10
C SER A 29 11.78 4.28 -12.06
N ALA A 30 11.00 3.19 -11.97
CA ALA A 30 11.05 2.09 -12.94
C ALA A 30 10.41 2.45 -14.31
N GLY A 31 9.81 3.64 -14.43
CA GLY A 31 9.24 4.16 -15.69
C GLY A 31 7.73 4.03 -15.80
N HIS A 32 7.04 3.47 -14.80
CA HIS A 32 5.58 3.41 -14.81
C HIS A 32 4.99 4.82 -14.70
N ARG A 33 3.97 5.12 -15.51
CA ARG A 33 3.20 6.38 -15.43
C ARG A 33 1.70 6.17 -15.23
N ARG A 34 1.23 4.95 -15.49
CA ARG A 34 -0.17 4.53 -15.32
C ARG A 34 -0.21 3.47 -14.23
N ILE A 35 -0.35 3.94 -13.00
CA ILE A 35 -0.28 3.14 -11.77
C ILE A 35 -1.66 3.17 -11.12
N VAL A 36 -2.23 2.00 -10.82
CA VAL A 36 -3.50 1.89 -10.09
C VAL A 36 -3.24 1.64 -8.62
N PHE A 37 -3.90 2.36 -7.73
CA PHE A 37 -4.02 1.98 -6.32
C PHE A 37 -5.22 1.05 -6.15
N LEU A 38 -5.00 -0.20 -5.74
CA LEU A 38 -6.04 -1.19 -5.53
C LEU A 38 -6.21 -1.46 -4.03
N GLY A 39 -7.41 -1.30 -3.49
CA GLY A 39 -7.69 -1.57 -2.07
C GLY A 39 -7.94 -0.31 -1.24
N GLY A 40 -8.51 0.73 -1.84
CA GLY A 40 -9.10 1.81 -1.05
C GLY A 40 -10.26 1.31 -0.19
N LEU A 41 -10.40 1.88 1.01
CA LEU A 41 -11.52 1.67 1.93
C LEU A 41 -11.76 3.00 2.67
N PRO A 42 -12.62 3.88 2.14
CA PRO A 42 -12.84 5.20 2.70
C PRO A 42 -13.14 5.17 4.21
N GLY A 43 -12.49 6.04 4.97
CA GLY A 43 -12.62 6.10 6.44
C GLY A 43 -11.65 5.18 7.18
N ASN A 44 -10.86 4.35 6.48
CA ASN A 44 -9.72 3.68 7.07
C ASN A 44 -8.48 4.57 6.98
N THR A 45 -8.14 5.21 8.11
CA THR A 45 -6.99 6.12 8.26
C THR A 45 -5.68 5.64 7.62
N ALA A 46 -5.34 4.36 7.76
CA ALA A 46 -4.09 3.84 7.19
C ALA A 46 -4.14 3.80 5.66
N LEU A 47 -5.27 3.39 5.08
CA LEU A 47 -5.45 3.36 3.63
C LEU A 47 -5.62 4.77 3.06
N ASP A 48 -6.32 5.65 3.76
CA ASP A 48 -6.44 7.06 3.37
C ASP A 48 -5.06 7.73 3.32
N ALA A 49 -4.20 7.48 4.32
CA ALA A 49 -2.81 7.94 4.32
C ALA A 49 -1.98 7.31 3.18
N ARG A 50 -2.18 6.03 2.89
CA ARG A 50 -1.49 5.37 1.75
C ARG A 50 -1.93 5.96 0.41
N VAL A 51 -3.22 6.26 0.22
CA VAL A 51 -3.74 6.95 -0.96
C VAL A 51 -3.17 8.37 -1.06
N ALA A 52 -3.04 9.09 0.05
CA ALA A 52 -2.39 10.40 0.08
C ALA A 52 -0.93 10.32 -0.38
N GLY A 53 -0.16 9.35 0.13
CA GLY A 53 1.23 9.14 -0.27
C GLY A 53 1.39 8.76 -1.74
N TYR A 54 0.51 7.90 -2.24
CA TYR A 54 0.42 7.56 -3.68
C TYR A 54 0.19 8.82 -4.53
N ARG A 55 -0.79 9.67 -4.19
CA ARG A 55 -1.07 10.92 -4.90
C ARG A 55 0.10 11.91 -4.82
N ALA A 56 0.74 12.03 -3.65
CA ALA A 56 1.91 12.89 -3.46
C ALA A 56 3.07 12.47 -4.38
N ALA A 57 3.36 11.17 -4.48
CA ALA A 57 4.42 10.68 -5.37
C ALA A 57 4.13 10.97 -6.85
N LEU A 58 2.88 10.83 -7.30
CA LEU A 58 2.48 11.18 -8.66
C LEU A 58 2.75 12.68 -8.94
N ALA A 59 2.33 13.56 -8.02
CA ALA A 59 2.53 15.00 -8.14
C ALA A 59 4.03 15.38 -8.15
N GLU A 60 4.84 14.76 -7.28
CA GLU A 60 6.30 14.95 -7.23
C GLU A 60 6.99 14.55 -8.55
N HIS A 61 6.40 13.63 -9.32
CA HIS A 61 6.88 13.21 -10.65
C HIS A 61 6.19 13.94 -11.81
N GLY A 62 5.46 15.04 -11.51
CA GLY A 62 4.82 15.89 -12.52
C GLY A 62 3.59 15.28 -13.19
N LEU A 63 3.00 14.23 -12.62
CA LEU A 63 1.74 13.68 -13.10
C LEU A 63 0.55 14.49 -12.57
N PRO A 64 -0.48 14.72 -13.41
CA PRO A 64 -1.65 15.49 -13.01
C PRO A 64 -2.51 14.70 -11.99
N ALA A 65 -3.35 15.38 -11.22
CA ALA A 65 -4.16 14.75 -10.18
C ALA A 65 -5.10 13.66 -10.74
N GLU A 66 -5.55 13.82 -11.98
CA GLU A 66 -6.41 12.90 -12.73
C GLU A 66 -5.70 11.59 -13.10
N ALA A 67 -4.36 11.55 -13.03
CA ALA A 67 -3.60 10.31 -13.20
C ALA A 67 -3.78 9.36 -12.00
N ALA A 68 -4.26 9.86 -10.86
CA ALA A 68 -4.53 9.04 -9.69
C ALA A 68 -5.77 8.17 -9.94
N HIS A 69 -5.56 6.86 -10.08
CA HIS A 69 -6.62 5.88 -10.26
C HIS A 69 -6.72 4.98 -9.02
N VAL A 70 -7.76 5.19 -8.21
CA VAL A 70 -7.99 4.45 -6.96
C VAL A 70 -9.21 3.54 -7.14
N VAL A 71 -9.02 2.24 -6.88
CA VAL A 71 -10.08 1.23 -6.90
C VAL A 71 -10.39 0.79 -5.48
N ASP A 72 -11.61 1.10 -5.04
CA ASP A 72 -12.12 0.69 -3.74
C ASP A 72 -12.64 -0.75 -3.82
N CYS A 73 -11.80 -1.72 -3.42
CA CYS A 73 -12.19 -3.11 -3.34
C CYS A 73 -12.31 -3.65 -1.90
N GLY A 74 -11.94 -2.85 -0.90
CA GLY A 74 -11.80 -3.28 0.49
C GLY A 74 -10.50 -4.07 0.73
N LEU A 75 -10.46 -4.81 1.84
CA LEU A 75 -9.27 -5.51 2.34
C LEU A 75 -9.33 -7.03 2.14
N GLY A 76 -8.14 -7.64 2.08
CA GLY A 76 -7.96 -9.09 2.03
C GLY A 76 -7.96 -9.68 0.62
N ARG A 77 -7.65 -10.98 0.55
CA ARG A 77 -7.40 -11.70 -0.71
C ARG A 77 -8.59 -11.73 -1.66
N ALA A 78 -9.78 -12.04 -1.14
CA ALA A 78 -10.99 -12.15 -1.96
C ALA A 78 -11.40 -10.77 -2.53
N ALA A 79 -11.22 -9.70 -1.75
CA ALA A 79 -11.42 -8.32 -2.19
C ALA A 79 -10.46 -7.97 -3.33
N GLY A 80 -9.16 -8.19 -3.15
CA GLY A 80 -8.15 -7.92 -4.17
C GLY A 80 -8.38 -8.68 -5.47
N HIS A 81 -8.75 -9.97 -5.39
CA HIS A 81 -9.06 -10.78 -6.57
C HIS A 81 -10.24 -10.22 -7.36
N ARG A 82 -11.36 -9.94 -6.69
CA ARG A 82 -12.56 -9.36 -7.33
C ARG A 82 -12.26 -7.98 -7.92
N GLY A 83 -11.65 -7.09 -7.13
CA GLY A 83 -11.33 -5.73 -7.57
C GLY A 83 -10.42 -5.72 -8.80
N MET A 84 -9.37 -6.55 -8.78
CA MET A 84 -8.46 -6.68 -9.91
C MET A 84 -9.14 -7.30 -11.14
N THR A 85 -10.00 -8.30 -10.94
CA THR A 85 -10.78 -8.93 -12.02
C THR A 85 -11.68 -7.92 -12.73
N GLU A 86 -12.42 -7.11 -11.96
CA GLU A 86 -13.31 -6.09 -12.53
C GLU A 86 -12.51 -4.96 -13.20
N LEU A 87 -11.38 -4.53 -12.61
CA LEU A 87 -10.48 -3.57 -13.23
C LEU A 87 -9.97 -4.06 -14.59
N LEU A 88 -9.50 -5.30 -14.67
CA LEU A 88 -8.99 -5.90 -15.91
C LEU A 88 -10.05 -6.07 -17.01
N LYS A 89 -11.33 -6.18 -16.63
CA LYS A 89 -12.46 -6.18 -17.57
C LYS A 89 -12.80 -4.77 -18.05
N ALA A 90 -12.71 -3.78 -17.16
CA ALA A 90 -13.03 -2.40 -17.45
C ALA A 90 -11.97 -1.72 -18.33
N THR A 91 -10.69 -1.96 -18.06
CA THR A 91 -9.59 -1.33 -18.80
C THR A 91 -8.28 -2.12 -18.71
N ARG A 92 -7.37 -1.87 -19.66
CA ARG A 92 -5.98 -2.33 -19.65
C ARG A 92 -4.99 -1.17 -19.69
N GLU A 93 -5.46 0.06 -19.43
CA GLU A 93 -4.65 1.28 -19.53
C GLU A 93 -3.81 1.54 -18.26
N PHE A 94 -3.15 0.51 -17.74
CA PHE A 94 -2.22 0.62 -16.63
C PHE A 94 -1.11 -0.42 -16.77
N THR A 95 0.01 -0.19 -16.09
CA THR A 95 1.21 -1.05 -16.17
C THR A 95 1.73 -1.47 -14.80
N ALA A 96 1.18 -0.89 -13.73
CA ALA A 96 1.51 -1.27 -12.37
C ALA A 96 0.30 -1.14 -11.45
N VAL A 97 0.26 -1.97 -10.43
CA VAL A 97 -0.72 -1.93 -9.34
C VAL A 97 0.02 -1.78 -8.02
N PHE A 98 -0.34 -0.75 -7.26
CA PHE A 98 -0.06 -0.67 -5.84
C PHE A 98 -1.27 -1.18 -5.07
N ALA A 99 -1.15 -2.40 -4.53
CA ALA A 99 -2.15 -2.95 -3.62
C ALA A 99 -1.97 -2.37 -2.21
N GLY A 100 -3.06 -1.88 -1.63
CA GLY A 100 -3.06 -1.22 -0.32
C GLY A 100 -2.66 -2.11 0.85
N ASP A 101 -2.54 -3.43 0.66
CA ASP A 101 -2.02 -4.42 1.62
C ASP A 101 -1.55 -5.68 0.87
N ASP A 102 -0.63 -6.45 1.44
CA ASP A 102 -0.08 -7.67 0.83
C ASP A 102 -1.14 -8.75 0.54
N MET A 103 -2.20 -8.87 1.35
CA MET A 103 -3.28 -9.81 1.05
C MET A 103 -4.13 -9.35 -0.12
N VAL A 104 -4.31 -8.04 -0.31
CA VAL A 104 -4.93 -7.49 -1.54
C VAL A 104 -4.05 -7.78 -2.74
N ALA A 105 -2.72 -7.63 -2.60
CA ALA A 105 -1.75 -7.97 -3.63
C ALA A 105 -1.84 -9.45 -4.02
N ALA A 106 -1.94 -10.36 -3.04
CA ALA A 106 -2.13 -11.80 -3.29
C ALA A 106 -3.39 -12.10 -4.12
N GLY A 107 -4.48 -11.36 -3.87
CA GLY A 107 -5.69 -11.43 -4.69
C GLY A 107 -5.47 -10.92 -6.10
N ALA A 108 -4.79 -9.79 -6.25
CA ALA A 108 -4.47 -9.19 -7.55
C ALA A 108 -3.56 -10.10 -8.40
N LEU A 109 -2.50 -10.64 -7.81
CA LEU A 109 -1.60 -11.62 -8.46
C LEU A 109 -2.41 -12.79 -9.03
N ARG A 110 -3.37 -13.31 -8.25
CA ARG A 110 -4.22 -14.41 -8.71
C ARG A 110 -5.12 -14.00 -9.87
N ALA A 111 -5.76 -12.82 -9.81
CA ALA A 111 -6.63 -12.34 -10.88
C ALA A 111 -5.87 -12.04 -12.18
N ILE A 112 -4.65 -11.50 -12.08
CA ILE A 112 -3.75 -11.27 -13.22
C ILE A 112 -3.40 -12.61 -13.88
N ALA A 113 -3.04 -13.62 -13.09
CA ALA A 113 -2.75 -14.96 -13.58
C ALA A 113 -3.97 -15.65 -14.22
N ASP A 114 -5.15 -15.54 -13.59
CA ASP A 114 -6.42 -16.06 -14.15
C ASP A 114 -6.76 -15.39 -15.50
N ALA A 115 -6.32 -14.14 -15.72
CA ALA A 115 -6.45 -13.41 -16.98
C ALA A 115 -5.35 -13.72 -18.01
N GLY A 116 -4.47 -14.69 -17.73
CA GLY A 116 -3.36 -15.09 -18.61
C GLY A 116 -2.22 -14.07 -18.72
N LEU A 117 -2.19 -13.07 -17.83
CA LEU A 117 -1.11 -12.09 -17.74
C LEU A 117 -0.07 -12.52 -16.70
N ARG A 118 1.13 -11.97 -16.83
CA ARG A 118 2.28 -12.29 -16.00
C ARG A 118 2.72 -11.08 -15.20
N VAL A 119 3.07 -11.32 -13.94
CA VAL A 119 3.77 -10.38 -13.09
C VAL A 119 5.24 -10.81 -13.04
N PRO A 120 6.22 -9.90 -13.23
CA PRO A 120 6.04 -8.46 -13.43
C PRO A 120 5.90 -8.05 -14.92
N TYR A 121 5.93 -9.02 -15.84
CA TYR A 121 6.16 -8.76 -17.27
C TYR A 121 5.11 -7.89 -17.96
N ASP A 122 3.84 -8.15 -17.66
CA ASP A 122 2.72 -7.45 -18.28
C ASP A 122 2.17 -6.37 -17.31
N ILE A 123 2.20 -6.65 -16.00
CA ILE A 123 1.78 -5.74 -14.93
C ILE A 123 2.74 -5.91 -13.74
N SER A 124 3.38 -4.83 -13.28
CA SER A 124 4.10 -4.80 -12.01
C SER A 124 3.12 -4.73 -10.83
N VAL A 125 3.42 -5.39 -9.71
CA VAL A 125 2.58 -5.36 -8.51
C VAL A 125 3.43 -5.05 -7.28
N VAL A 126 2.99 -4.12 -6.45
CA VAL A 126 3.58 -3.85 -5.14
C VAL A 126 2.52 -3.95 -4.04
N GLY A 127 2.95 -4.30 -2.84
CA GLY A 127 2.09 -4.43 -1.65
C GLY A 127 2.41 -3.47 -0.53
N TYR A 128 1.88 -3.78 0.66
CA TYR A 128 2.14 -3.06 1.90
C TYR A 128 2.04 -4.02 3.09
N ASN A 129 2.95 -3.86 4.06
CA ASN A 129 3.12 -4.54 5.36
C ASN A 129 4.29 -5.54 5.43
N ASP A 130 4.75 -6.10 4.32
CA ASP A 130 5.78 -7.14 4.25
C ASP A 130 5.49 -8.33 5.18
N ILE A 131 4.31 -8.92 5.00
CA ILE A 131 3.95 -10.15 5.72
C ILE A 131 4.91 -11.28 5.32
N PRO A 132 5.14 -12.30 6.18
CA PRO A 132 6.06 -13.40 5.86
C PRO A 132 5.80 -14.06 4.51
N LEU A 133 4.52 -14.17 4.12
CA LEU A 133 4.10 -14.77 2.86
C LEU A 133 4.51 -13.95 1.61
N ALA A 134 4.94 -12.69 1.76
CA ALA A 134 5.35 -11.85 0.63
C ALA A 134 6.56 -12.44 -0.13
N GLU A 135 7.43 -13.18 0.57
CA GLU A 135 8.58 -13.89 -0.02
C GLU A 135 8.17 -15.14 -0.79
N ASP A 136 7.07 -15.77 -0.38
CA ASP A 136 6.55 -17.01 -0.97
C ASP A 136 5.56 -16.77 -2.12
N PHE A 137 5.20 -15.52 -2.38
CA PHE A 137 4.42 -15.17 -3.56
C PHE A 137 5.20 -15.47 -4.84
N ASN A 138 4.47 -15.67 -5.94
CA ASN A 138 5.05 -15.95 -7.24
C ASN A 138 4.58 -14.90 -8.26
N PRO A 139 5.43 -13.91 -8.61
CA PRO A 139 6.79 -13.68 -8.11
C PRO A 139 6.81 -13.15 -6.66
N PRO A 140 7.96 -13.23 -5.94
CA PRO A 140 8.13 -12.62 -4.63
C PRO A 140 7.81 -11.11 -4.68
N LEU A 141 7.05 -10.64 -3.70
CA LEU A 141 6.39 -9.33 -3.76
C LEU A 141 7.25 -8.20 -3.21
N THR A 142 7.51 -7.18 -4.02
CA THR A 142 8.00 -5.88 -3.58
C THR A 142 6.93 -5.19 -2.73
N THR A 143 7.26 -4.78 -1.52
CA THR A 143 6.28 -4.27 -0.54
C THR A 143 6.93 -3.32 0.47
N VAL A 144 6.12 -2.61 1.25
CA VAL A 144 6.58 -1.74 2.35
C VAL A 144 6.60 -2.52 3.65
N ARG A 145 7.76 -2.66 4.28
CA ARG A 145 7.88 -3.25 5.62
C ARG A 145 7.46 -2.24 6.70
N THR A 146 6.53 -2.67 7.54
CA THR A 146 6.11 -1.94 8.74
C THR A 146 6.70 -2.61 9.99
N PRO A 147 7.27 -1.86 10.95
CA PRO A 147 7.93 -2.44 12.12
C PRO A 147 6.90 -2.80 13.20
N ALA A 148 6.09 -3.83 12.95
CA ALA A 148 4.97 -4.22 13.83
C ALA A 148 5.42 -4.59 15.26
N GLU A 149 6.58 -5.23 15.42
CA GLU A 149 7.14 -5.52 16.74
C GLU A 149 7.52 -4.23 17.49
N GLU A 150 8.12 -3.25 16.80
CA GLU A 150 8.47 -1.96 17.39
C GLU A 150 7.23 -1.18 17.81
N LEU A 151 6.18 -1.22 16.99
CA LEU A 151 4.87 -0.63 17.33
C LEU A 151 4.30 -1.25 18.60
N GLY A 152 4.30 -2.58 18.71
CA GLY A 152 3.86 -3.27 19.92
C GLY A 152 4.69 -2.89 21.15
N ARG A 153 6.02 -2.86 21.02
CA ARG A 153 6.92 -2.45 22.10
C ARG A 153 6.70 -0.99 22.50
N ALA A 154 6.51 -0.08 21.53
CA ALA A 154 6.24 1.32 21.78
C ALA A 154 4.89 1.50 22.48
N ALA A 155 3.83 0.84 22.00
CA ALA A 155 2.51 0.88 22.61
C ALA A 155 2.54 0.40 24.07
N VAL A 156 3.19 -0.72 24.37
CA VAL A 156 3.34 -1.22 25.76
C VAL A 156 4.17 -0.26 26.62
N ARG A 157 5.31 0.22 26.12
CA ARG A 157 6.15 1.18 26.87
C ARG A 157 5.40 2.43 27.25
N ILE A 158 4.50 2.89 26.39
CA ILE A 158 3.72 4.09 26.62
C ILE A 158 2.54 3.80 27.56
N ALA A 159 1.85 2.67 27.38
CA ALA A 159 0.75 2.26 28.25
C ALA A 159 1.16 2.06 29.73
N LEU A 160 2.45 1.76 29.97
CA LEU A 160 3.02 1.63 31.31
C LEU A 160 3.48 2.96 31.94
N ARG A 161 3.36 4.10 31.24
CA ARG A 161 3.69 5.42 31.78
C ARG A 161 2.50 6.03 32.51
N ASP A 162 2.79 7.00 33.38
CA ASP A 162 1.77 7.79 34.08
C ASP A 162 0.83 8.49 33.06
N PRO A 163 -0.49 8.27 33.14
CA PRO A 163 -1.47 8.86 32.22
C PRO A 163 -1.35 10.39 32.09
N ASP A 164 -0.99 11.08 33.18
CA ASP A 164 -0.92 12.55 33.22
C ASP A 164 0.20 13.14 32.32
N HIS A 165 1.15 12.31 31.85
CA HIS A 165 2.29 12.73 31.02
C HIS A 165 2.19 12.30 29.55
N THR A 166 1.07 11.72 29.12
CA THR A 166 0.97 11.10 27.77
C THR A 166 -0.25 11.52 26.96
N ALA A 167 -1.15 12.35 27.49
CA ALA A 167 -2.31 12.83 26.75
C ALA A 167 -1.87 13.58 25.46
N GLY A 168 -2.34 13.11 24.31
CA GLY A 168 -2.09 13.74 23.01
C GLY A 168 -0.75 13.44 22.33
N ALA A 169 0.06 12.52 22.86
CA ALA A 169 1.30 12.13 22.19
C ALA A 169 1.02 11.30 20.92
N HIS A 170 1.66 11.68 19.82
CA HIS A 170 1.60 10.98 18.54
C HIS A 170 2.99 10.49 18.14
N HIS A 171 3.16 9.17 18.07
CA HIS A 171 4.43 8.52 17.71
C HIS A 171 4.32 7.85 16.35
N LEU A 172 5.03 8.40 15.37
CA LEU A 172 5.15 7.84 14.02
C LEU A 172 6.39 6.97 13.90
N LEU A 173 6.21 5.74 13.43
CA LEU A 173 7.30 4.81 13.15
C LEU A 173 7.59 4.77 11.65
N GLY A 174 8.87 4.89 11.30
CA GLY A 174 9.32 4.85 9.92
C GLY A 174 9.05 3.50 9.25
N THR A 175 8.87 3.53 7.93
CA THR A 175 8.70 2.35 7.07
C THR A 175 9.81 2.32 6.02
N HIS A 176 10.04 1.18 5.38
CA HIS A 176 10.99 1.07 4.26
C HIS A 176 10.52 0.06 3.23
N ILE A 177 10.98 0.21 1.99
CA ILE A 177 10.64 -0.69 0.89
C ILE A 177 11.53 -1.92 0.96
N VAL A 178 10.94 -3.09 0.76
CA VAL A 178 11.63 -4.34 0.48
C VAL A 178 11.41 -4.66 -1.00
N VAL A 179 12.47 -4.52 -1.79
CA VAL A 179 12.44 -4.75 -3.24
C VAL A 179 12.66 -6.24 -3.52
N ARG A 180 11.79 -6.81 -4.36
CA ARG A 180 11.81 -8.20 -4.84
C ARG A 180 11.47 -8.23 -6.35
N ASP A 181 10.93 -9.34 -6.84
CA ASP A 181 10.83 -9.64 -8.27
C ASP A 181 9.49 -9.26 -8.91
N SER A 182 8.59 -8.60 -8.19
CA SER A 182 7.26 -8.23 -8.68
C SER A 182 7.18 -6.88 -9.41
N VAL A 183 8.33 -6.25 -9.70
CA VAL A 183 8.42 -4.97 -10.43
C VAL A 183 9.47 -5.06 -11.53
N GLN A 184 9.13 -4.56 -12.72
CA GLN A 184 10.08 -4.30 -13.81
C GLN A 184 9.64 -3.06 -14.61
N PRO A 185 10.46 -2.52 -15.52
CA PRO A 185 10.02 -1.47 -16.44
C PRO A 185 8.76 -1.87 -17.22
N PRO A 186 7.86 -0.91 -17.54
CA PRO A 186 6.64 -1.21 -18.27
C PRO A 186 6.97 -1.80 -19.66
N PRO A 187 6.11 -2.68 -20.19
CA PRO A 187 6.24 -3.13 -21.57
C PRO A 187 6.13 -1.94 -22.54
N ASN A 188 6.90 -1.99 -23.64
CA ASN A 188 6.88 -0.99 -24.71
C ASN A 188 5.52 -0.87 -25.39
#